data_AF-A0A915KQI2-F1
#
_entry.id   AF-A0A915KQI2-F1
#
_cell.length_a   1.000
_cell.length_b   1.000
_cell.length_c   1.000
_cell.angle_alpha   90.00
_cell.angle_beta   90.00
_cell.angle_gamma   90.00
#
_symmetry.space_group_name_H-M   'P 1'
#
loop_
_entity.id
_entity.type
_entity.pdbx_description
1 polymer ?
#
loop_
_entity_poly.entity_id
_entity_poly.type
_entity_poly.pdbx_seq_one_letter_code
_entity_poly.pdbx_strand_id
1 'polypeptide(L)'
;RVFRKLRKEILSGILCAVSLLIGFLFVTGPGIYWFDLFDSFTGSFALMAVALLENIAVAYVYGWKKFCNDLLAMTGHYPGKYWSINWRFISPLAMTTIFLSSLAKNFLDPPQYNVYNRESASIIKKPLPVSGQIVAILIVTISILPLPAVLIYRMIKEKIFKQSPIKKAKPSDLKLILEESMVASGSSSTVLMLNQCGRDSQKKSDGTDSGLLSSETSLVANYRSSSFTFT
;
A
#
# COMPACT_ATOMS: atom_id res chain seq x y z
N ARG A 1 12.08 -11.04 -13.92
CA ARG A 1 12.78 -12.29 -13.54
C ARG A 1 14.32 -12.12 -13.40
N VAL A 2 14.92 -11.02 -13.86
CA VAL A 2 16.40 -10.81 -13.90
C VAL A 2 17.04 -10.64 -12.51
N PHE A 3 16.41 -9.93 -11.58
CA PHE A 3 16.99 -9.62 -10.26
C PHE A 3 17.07 -10.79 -9.25
N ARG A 4 16.48 -11.96 -9.54
CA ARG A 4 16.44 -13.07 -8.55
C ARG A 4 17.70 -13.93 -8.50
N LYS A 5 18.64 -13.79 -9.46
CA LYS A 5 19.88 -14.57 -9.50
C LYS A 5 21.13 -13.78 -9.09
N LEU A 6 21.02 -12.48 -8.85
CA LEU A 6 22.16 -11.66 -8.47
C LEU A 6 22.38 -11.73 -6.96
N ARG A 7 23.64 -11.90 -6.55
CA ARG A 7 24.06 -11.78 -5.15
C ARG A 7 23.82 -10.34 -4.66
N LYS A 8 23.40 -10.17 -3.40
CA LYS A 8 23.10 -8.86 -2.81
C LYS A 8 24.30 -7.92 -2.87
N GLU A 9 25.50 -8.46 -2.70
CA GLU A 9 26.77 -7.73 -2.80
C GLU A 9 26.97 -7.09 -4.18
N ILE A 10 26.64 -7.81 -5.27
CA ILE A 10 26.78 -7.31 -6.64
C ILE A 10 25.78 -6.18 -6.90
N LEU A 11 24.54 -6.32 -6.40
CA LEU A 11 23.53 -5.27 -6.51
C LEU A 11 23.99 -3.97 -5.84
N SER A 12 24.52 -4.08 -4.62
CA SER A 12 25.07 -2.93 -3.89
C SER A 12 26.27 -2.31 -4.62
N GLY A 13 27.18 -3.14 -5.14
CA GLY A 13 28.32 -2.68 -5.93
C GLY A 13 27.91 -1.91 -7.19
N ILE A 14 26.90 -2.40 -7.93
CA ILE A 14 26.34 -1.70 -9.10
C ILE A 14 25.71 -0.38 -8.69
N LEU A 15 24.90 -0.37 -7.63
CA LEU A 15 24.24 0.86 -7.15
C LEU A 15 25.27 1.92 -6.74
N CYS A 16 26.31 1.50 -6.01
CA CYS A 16 27.41 2.37 -5.62
C CYS A 16 28.16 2.92 -6.85
N ALA A 17 28.53 2.07 -7.80
CA ALA A 17 29.19 2.47 -9.04
C ALA A 17 28.35 3.48 -9.84
N VAL A 18 27.04 3.25 -9.98
CA VAL A 18 26.12 4.19 -10.62
C VAL A 18 26.07 5.51 -9.84
N SER A 19 25.92 5.47 -8.51
CA SER A 19 25.91 6.69 -7.69
C SER A 19 27.21 7.50 -7.78
N LEU A 20 28.37 6.83 -7.92
CA LEU A 20 29.66 7.47 -8.10
C LEU A 20 29.74 8.18 -9.46
N LEU A 21 29.22 7.56 -10.53
CA LEU A 21 29.16 8.19 -11.86
C LEU A 21 28.25 9.43 -11.87
N ILE A 22 27.08 9.37 -11.22
CA ILE A 22 26.21 10.55 -11.06
C ILE A 22 26.90 11.61 -10.20
N GLY A 23 27.53 11.21 -9.09
CA GLY A 23 28.25 12.12 -8.20
C GLY A 23 29.38 12.87 -8.90
N PHE A 24 30.06 12.23 -9.85
CA PHE A 24 31.12 12.86 -10.63
C PHE A 24 30.62 14.08 -11.44
N LEU A 25 29.36 14.06 -11.90
CA LEU A 25 28.74 15.20 -12.58
C LEU A 25 28.62 16.42 -11.67
N PHE A 26 28.37 16.23 -10.37
CA PHE A 26 28.26 17.30 -9.38
C PHE A 26 29.61 17.86 -8.89
N VAL A 27 30.73 17.16 -9.13
CA VAL A 27 32.07 17.61 -8.72
C VAL A 27 32.74 18.48 -9.80
N THR A 28 32.15 18.59 -10.99
CA THR A 28 32.65 19.47 -12.06
C THR A 28 32.64 20.96 -11.64
N GLY A 29 33.40 21.81 -12.34
CA GLY A 29 33.46 23.26 -12.06
C GLY A 29 32.09 23.97 -11.93
N PRO A 30 31.08 23.67 -12.77
CA PRO A 30 29.71 24.19 -12.62
C PRO A 30 28.79 23.29 -11.75
N GLY A 31 29.33 22.27 -11.10
CA GLY A 31 28.56 21.21 -10.44
C GLY A 31 27.65 21.69 -9.31
N ILE A 32 28.02 22.77 -8.61
CA ILE A 32 27.17 23.39 -7.58
C ILE A 32 25.83 23.90 -8.15
N TYR A 33 25.82 24.41 -9.39
CA TYR A 33 24.59 24.86 -10.03
C TYR A 33 23.68 23.70 -10.43
N TRP A 34 24.28 22.59 -10.91
CA TRP A 34 23.54 21.37 -11.23
C TRP A 34 22.96 20.72 -9.98
N PHE A 35 23.70 20.73 -8.87
CA PHE A 35 23.26 20.21 -7.59
C PHE A 35 22.07 21.02 -7.03
N ASP A 36 22.19 22.36 -6.99
CA ASP A 36 21.14 23.26 -6.51
C ASP A 36 19.83 23.11 -7.31
N LEU A 37 19.95 22.97 -8.63
CA LEU A 37 18.84 22.68 -9.52
C LEU A 37 18.18 21.34 -9.17
N PHE A 38 18.97 20.26 -9.10
CA PHE A 38 18.46 18.92 -8.82
C PHE A 38 17.73 18.85 -7.48
N ASP A 39 18.33 19.42 -6.43
CA ASP A 39 17.76 19.39 -5.07
C ASP A 39 16.44 20.16 -5.00
N SER A 40 16.42 21.38 -5.56
CA SER A 40 15.22 22.22 -5.59
C SER A 40 14.03 21.55 -6.29
N PHE A 41 14.27 20.92 -7.44
CA PHE A 41 13.21 20.24 -8.20
C PHE A 41 12.79 18.90 -7.59
N THR A 42 13.75 18.13 -7.05
CA THR A 42 13.47 16.83 -6.45
C THR A 42 12.70 16.97 -5.14
N GLY A 43 13.11 17.89 -4.26
CA GLY A 43 12.45 18.11 -2.97
C GLY A 43 11.06 18.73 -3.11
N SER A 44 10.90 19.70 -4.02
CA SER A 44 9.65 20.46 -4.13
C SER A 44 8.59 19.78 -5.00
N PHE A 45 8.98 19.20 -6.14
CA PHE A 45 8.03 18.64 -7.11
C PHE A 45 8.03 17.11 -7.09
N ALA A 46 9.19 16.46 -7.21
CA ALA A 46 9.24 15.00 -7.34
C ALA A 46 8.76 14.29 -6.06
N LEU A 47 9.33 14.67 -4.90
CA LEU A 47 8.97 14.07 -3.60
C LEU A 47 7.51 14.34 -3.25
N MET A 48 7.05 15.59 -3.44
CA MET A 48 5.66 15.96 -3.16
C MET A 48 4.67 15.21 -4.07
N ALA A 49 4.97 15.09 -5.37
CA ALA A 49 4.12 14.35 -6.29
C ALA A 49 4.04 12.85 -5.95
N VAL A 50 5.17 12.22 -5.59
CA VAL A 50 5.22 10.82 -5.14
C VAL A 50 4.40 10.63 -3.87
N ALA A 51 4.57 11.49 -2.87
CA ALA A 51 3.82 11.43 -1.62
C ALA A 51 2.31 11.64 -1.82
N LEU A 52 1.92 12.55 -2.71
CA LEU A 52 0.51 12.80 -3.05
C LEU A 52 -0.11 11.57 -3.73
N LEU A 53 0.58 10.98 -4.71
CA LEU A 53 0.09 9.79 -5.42
C LEU A 53 0.00 8.58 -4.48
N GLU A 54 0.96 8.40 -3.58
CA GLU A 54 0.94 7.33 -2.57
C GLU A 54 -0.22 7.50 -1.59
N ASN A 55 -0.42 8.71 -1.05
CA ASN A 55 -1.55 8.99 -0.15
C ASN A 55 -2.90 8.77 -0.84
N ILE A 56 -3.08 9.21 -2.09
CA ILE A 56 -4.30 8.97 -2.85
C ILE A 56 -4.48 7.46 -3.12
N ALA A 57 -3.42 6.74 -3.45
CA ALA A 57 -3.47 5.30 -3.66
C ALA A 57 -3.92 4.56 -2.39
N VAL A 58 -3.38 4.90 -1.22
CA VAL A 58 -3.80 4.29 0.06
C VAL A 58 -5.24 4.68 0.42
N ALA A 59 -5.59 5.96 0.34
CA ALA A 59 -6.92 6.44 0.74
C ALA A 59 -8.05 5.91 -0.15
N TYR A 60 -7.85 5.91 -1.47
CA TYR A 60 -8.90 5.61 -2.46
C TYR A 60 -8.77 4.23 -3.12
N VAL A 61 -7.56 3.79 -3.49
CA VAL A 61 -7.37 2.49 -4.20
C VAL A 61 -7.39 1.33 -3.21
N TYR A 62 -6.69 1.45 -2.07
CA TYR A 62 -6.72 0.44 -1.03
C TYR A 62 -8.03 0.46 -0.23
N GLY A 63 -8.48 1.67 0.10
CA GLY A 63 -9.76 1.91 0.75
C GLY A 63 -9.63 1.96 2.28
N TRP A 64 -10.17 3.03 2.87
CA TRP A 64 -10.03 3.33 4.29
C TRP A 64 -10.45 2.21 5.24
N LYS A 65 -11.51 1.45 4.91
CA LYS A 65 -12.02 0.37 5.79
C LYS A 65 -11.01 -0.76 5.94
N LYS A 66 -10.32 -1.12 4.85
CA LYS A 66 -9.28 -2.16 4.88
C LYS A 66 -8.08 -1.68 5.68
N PHE A 67 -7.69 -0.43 5.46
CA PHE A 67 -6.62 0.20 6.22
C PHE A 67 -6.89 0.23 7.73
N CYS A 68 -8.10 0.60 8.16
CA CYS A 68 -8.46 0.56 9.58
C CYS A 68 -8.47 -0.86 10.15
N ASN A 69 -8.89 -1.87 9.37
CA ASN A 69 -8.85 -3.27 9.79
C ASN A 69 -7.41 -3.79 9.94
N ASP A 70 -6.51 -3.40 9.03
CA ASP A 70 -5.09 -3.76 9.15
C ASP A 70 -4.45 -3.09 10.36
N LEU A 71 -4.80 -1.82 10.62
CA LEU A 71 -4.29 -1.12 11.79
C LEU A 71 -4.80 -1.73 13.10
N LEU A 72 -6.05 -2.20 13.12
CA LEU A 72 -6.60 -2.98 14.22
C LEU A 72 -5.83 -4.29 14.41
N ALA A 73 -5.50 -5.00 13.33
CA ALA A 73 -4.74 -6.24 13.39
C ALA A 73 -3.30 -6.05 13.90
N MET A 74 -2.70 -4.87 13.66
CA MET A 74 -1.35 -4.53 14.13
C MET A 74 -1.33 -3.97 15.57
N THR A 75 -2.29 -3.12 15.91
CA THR A 75 -2.29 -2.35 17.17
C THR A 75 -3.21 -2.95 18.24
N GLY A 76 -4.08 -3.89 17.86
CA GLY A 76 -5.09 -4.49 18.73
C GLY A 76 -6.29 -3.59 19.05
N HIS A 77 -6.29 -2.33 18.60
CA HIS A 77 -7.33 -1.34 18.89
C HIS A 77 -7.76 -0.59 17.62
N TYR A 78 -9.05 -0.25 17.52
CA TYR A 78 -9.57 0.45 16.35
C TYR A 78 -9.18 1.94 16.42
N PRO A 79 -8.59 2.53 15.36
CA PRO A 79 -8.27 3.95 15.36
C PRO A 79 -9.55 4.77 15.51
N GLY A 80 -9.54 5.77 16.41
CA GLY A 80 -10.70 6.64 16.63
C GLY A 80 -11.18 7.32 15.34
N LYS A 81 -12.45 7.76 15.32
CA LYS A 81 -13.06 8.41 14.14
C LYS A 81 -12.30 9.66 13.68
N TYR A 82 -11.74 10.44 14.62
CA TYR A 82 -10.91 11.60 14.33
C TYR A 82 -9.68 11.24 13.48
N TRP A 83 -8.95 10.19 13.87
CA TRP A 83 -7.78 9.70 13.14
C TRP A 83 -8.13 9.18 11.75
N SER A 84 -9.26 8.48 11.64
CA SER A 84 -9.75 7.95 10.36
C SER A 84 -10.11 9.07 9.36
N ILE A 85 -10.71 10.17 9.83
CA ILE A 85 -11.04 11.34 9.01
C ILE A 85 -9.76 12.10 8.63
N ASN A 86 -8.82 12.23 9.57
CA ASN A 86 -7.54 12.89 9.35
C ASN A 86 -6.77 12.28 8.18
N TRP A 87 -6.64 10.96 8.14
CA TRP A 87 -5.93 10.29 7.05
C TRP A 87 -6.70 10.28 5.74
N ARG A 88 -8.03 10.30 5.78
CA ARG A 88 -8.85 10.29 4.56
C ARG A 88 -8.93 11.65 3.88
N PHE A 89 -9.01 12.73 4.65
CA PHE A 89 -9.29 14.06 4.11
C PHE A 89 -8.19 15.07 4.41
N ILE A 90 -7.76 15.19 5.67
CA ILE A 90 -6.80 16.23 6.05
C ILE A 90 -5.43 15.99 5.41
N SER A 91 -4.91 14.76 5.47
CA SER A 91 -3.60 14.43 4.87
C SER A 91 -3.53 14.67 3.35
N PRO A 92 -4.43 14.11 2.52
CA PRO A 92 -4.38 14.35 1.08
C PRO A 92 -4.69 15.81 0.72
N LEU A 93 -5.57 16.48 1.48
CA LEU A 93 -5.85 17.91 1.27
C LEU A 93 -4.62 18.77 1.54
N ALA A 94 -3.93 18.57 2.67
CA ALA A 94 -2.72 19.31 3.03
C ALA A 94 -1.58 19.08 2.02
N MET A 95 -1.42 17.85 1.53
CA MET A 95 -0.42 17.57 0.47
C MET A 95 -0.79 18.26 -0.85
N THR A 96 -2.07 18.25 -1.22
CA THR A 96 -2.56 18.90 -2.44
C THR A 96 -2.41 20.43 -2.38
N THR A 97 -2.67 21.06 -1.24
CA THR A 97 -2.56 22.53 -1.10
C THR A 97 -1.13 23.00 -1.23
N ILE A 98 -0.17 22.31 -0.60
CA ILE A 98 1.25 22.68 -0.70
C ILE A 98 1.75 22.43 -2.13
N PHE A 99 1.39 21.29 -2.74
CA PHE A 99 1.76 20.99 -4.13
C PHE A 99 1.23 22.05 -5.11
N LEU A 100 -0.05 22.44 -4.97
CA LEU A 100 -0.65 23.46 -5.83
C LEU A 100 0.00 24.83 -5.64
N SER A 101 0.39 25.17 -4.41
CA SER A 101 1.12 26.40 -4.11
C SER A 101 2.49 26.43 -4.78
N SER A 102 3.21 25.30 -4.78
CA SER A 102 4.49 25.17 -5.48
C SER A 102 4.35 25.28 -6.99
N LEU A 103 3.30 24.68 -7.57
CA LEU A 103 2.98 24.84 -9.00
C LEU A 103 2.63 26.29 -9.33
N ALA A 104 1.80 26.93 -8.53
CA ALA A 104 1.41 28.33 -8.74
C ALA A 104 2.64 29.25 -8.78
N LYS A 105 3.58 29.10 -7.84
CA LYS A 105 4.84 29.85 -7.84
C LYS A 105 5.65 29.66 -9.13
N ASN A 106 5.72 28.43 -9.64
CA ASN A 106 6.44 28.12 -10.87
C ASN A 106 5.76 28.70 -12.14
N PHE A 107 4.43 28.81 -12.13
CA PHE A 107 3.67 29.43 -13.23
C PHE A 107 3.79 30.95 -13.25
N LEU A 108 3.85 31.60 -12.08
CA LEU A 108 3.96 33.06 -11.98
C LEU A 108 5.39 33.52 -12.24
N ASP A 109 6.38 32.86 -11.63
CA ASP A 109 7.79 33.20 -11.75
C ASP A 109 8.55 32.02 -12.38
N PRO A 110 9.18 32.18 -13.57
CA PRO A 110 9.97 31.13 -14.16
C PRO A 110 11.15 30.76 -13.24
N PRO A 111 11.59 29.48 -13.23
CA PRO A 111 12.65 29.05 -12.33
C PRO A 111 13.94 29.85 -12.57
N GLN A 112 14.44 30.47 -11.50
CA GLN A 112 15.69 31.23 -11.50
C GLN A 112 16.76 30.44 -10.74
N TYR A 113 18.01 30.60 -11.14
CA TYR A 113 19.15 30.03 -10.44
C TYR A 113 20.11 31.12 -9.97
N ASN A 114 20.76 30.86 -8.85
CA ASN A 114 21.70 31.77 -8.22
C ASN A 114 23.06 31.67 -8.89
N VAL A 115 23.58 32.76 -9.47
CA VAL A 115 24.90 32.81 -10.12
C VAL A 115 25.86 33.66 -9.31
N TYR A 116 27.04 33.14 -9.03
CA TYR A 116 28.10 33.90 -8.38
C TYR A 116 28.84 34.77 -9.40
N ASN A 117 28.78 36.10 -9.23
CA ASN A 117 29.59 37.03 -10.01
C ASN A 117 30.85 37.42 -9.23
N ARG A 118 32.03 37.17 -9.80
CA ARG A 118 33.33 37.51 -9.19
C ARG A 118 33.54 39.01 -9.05
N GLU A 119 32.98 39.83 -9.96
CA GLU A 119 33.20 41.27 -9.99
C GLU A 119 32.37 42.01 -8.91
N SER A 120 31.15 41.54 -8.66
CA SER A 120 30.23 42.18 -7.72
C SER A 120 30.22 41.53 -6.33
N ALA A 121 31.04 40.49 -6.11
CA ALA A 121 31.11 39.66 -4.91
C ALA A 121 29.72 39.27 -4.34
N SER A 122 28.72 39.11 -5.21
CA SER A 122 27.31 38.95 -4.86
C SER A 122 26.62 37.93 -5.77
N ILE A 123 25.52 37.37 -5.27
CA ILE A 123 24.73 36.33 -5.94
C ILE A 123 23.64 37.00 -6.78
N ILE A 124 23.70 36.83 -8.10
CA ILE A 124 22.75 37.39 -9.06
C ILE A 124 21.80 36.28 -9.52
N LYS A 125 20.49 36.50 -9.40
CA LYS A 125 19.48 35.57 -9.91
C LYS A 125 19.38 35.71 -11.42
N LYS A 126 19.64 34.62 -12.15
CA LYS A 126 19.46 34.56 -13.61
C LYS A 126 18.34 33.58 -13.97
N PRO A 127 17.59 33.84 -15.05
CA PRO A 127 16.59 32.89 -15.53
C PRO A 127 17.27 31.61 -16.03
N LEU A 128 16.65 30.45 -15.75
CA LEU A 128 17.19 29.16 -16.16
C LEU A 128 17.11 29.01 -17.70
N PRO A 129 18.19 28.59 -18.38
CA PRO A 129 18.15 28.32 -19.81
C PRO A 129 17.24 27.13 -20.13
N VAL A 130 16.76 27.06 -21.37
CA VAL A 130 15.82 26.03 -21.85
C VAL A 130 16.35 24.60 -21.63
N SER A 131 17.65 24.37 -21.79
CA SER A 131 18.27 23.07 -21.53
C SER A 131 18.12 22.63 -20.06
N GLY A 132 18.26 23.56 -19.12
CA GLY A 132 18.06 23.29 -17.69
C GLY A 132 16.61 22.97 -17.36
N GLN A 133 15.66 23.63 -18.04
CA GLN A 133 14.22 23.34 -17.87
C GLN A 133 13.86 21.94 -18.35
N ILE A 134 14.43 21.49 -19.48
CA ILE A 134 14.22 20.13 -20.00
C ILE A 134 14.72 19.09 -18.98
N VAL A 135 15.90 19.30 -18.40
CA VAL A 135 16.45 18.40 -17.37
C VAL A 135 15.56 18.35 -16.13
N ALA A 136 15.06 19.51 -15.68
CA ALA A 136 14.14 19.56 -14.54
C ALA A 136 12.84 18.77 -14.79
N ILE A 137 12.23 18.92 -15.97
CA ILE A 137 11.03 18.16 -16.37
C ILE A 137 11.33 16.66 -16.46
N LEU A 138 12.51 16.29 -16.99
CA LEU A 138 12.95 14.91 -17.05
C LEU A 138 13.07 14.27 -15.67
N ILE A 139 13.65 14.97 -14.69
CA ILE A 139 13.77 14.47 -13.31
C ILE A 139 12.39 14.19 -12.72
N VAL A 140 11.47 15.15 -12.82
CA VAL A 140 10.11 15.02 -12.27
C VAL A 140 9.34 13.88 -12.95
N THR A 141 9.44 13.76 -14.27
CA THR A 141 8.76 12.69 -15.02
C THR A 141 9.32 11.31 -14.70
N ILE A 142 10.65 11.16 -14.57
CA ILE A 142 11.29 9.91 -14.15
C ILE A 142 10.85 9.49 -12.75
N SER A 143 10.67 10.43 -11.82
CA SER A 143 10.19 10.12 -10.47
C SER A 143 8.71 9.73 -10.43
N ILE A 144 7.87 10.34 -11.27
CA ILE A 144 6.43 10.04 -11.29
C ILE A 144 6.15 8.72 -12.01
N LEU A 145 6.87 8.38 -13.09
CA LEU A 145 6.60 7.24 -13.98
C LEU A 145 6.51 5.85 -13.32
N PRO A 146 7.31 5.49 -12.29
CA PRO A 146 7.25 4.18 -11.64
C PRO A 146 5.89 3.86 -11.02
N LEU A 147 5.19 4.87 -10.48
CA LEU A 147 3.90 4.68 -9.81
C LEU A 147 2.78 4.28 -10.79
N PRO A 148 2.47 5.04 -11.87
CA PRO A 148 1.51 4.61 -12.87
C PRO A 148 2.00 3.36 -13.60
N ALA A 149 3.32 3.18 -13.82
CA ALA A 149 3.83 1.97 -14.45
C ALA A 149 3.51 0.71 -13.62
N VAL A 150 3.65 0.75 -12.29
CA VAL A 150 3.28 -0.36 -11.40
C VAL A 150 1.76 -0.61 -11.42
N LEU A 151 0.95 0.46 -11.40
CA LEU A 151 -0.52 0.34 -11.49
C LEU A 151 -0.94 -0.28 -12.82
N ILE A 152 -0.41 0.19 -13.94
CA ILE A 152 -0.67 -0.32 -15.29
C ILE A 152 -0.18 -1.77 -15.40
N TYR A 153 1.02 -2.07 -14.91
CA TYR A 153 1.55 -3.43 -14.90
C TYR A 153 0.65 -4.40 -14.12
N ARG A 154 0.14 -3.97 -12.95
CA ARG A 154 -0.85 -4.77 -12.20
C ARG A 154 -2.14 -4.92 -12.98
N MET A 155 -2.67 -3.86 -13.58
CA MET A 155 -3.89 -3.94 -14.40
C MET A 155 -3.74 -4.89 -15.60
N ILE A 156 -2.59 -4.85 -16.29
CA ILE A 156 -2.29 -5.75 -17.41
C ILE A 156 -2.14 -7.19 -16.90
N LYS A 157 -1.40 -7.40 -15.80
CA LYS A 157 -1.24 -8.73 -15.21
C LYS A 157 -2.58 -9.30 -14.73
N GLU A 158 -3.43 -8.51 -14.11
CA GLU A 158 -4.78 -8.93 -13.69
C GLU A 158 -5.65 -9.25 -14.93
N LYS A 159 -5.62 -8.42 -15.98
CA LYS A 159 -6.33 -8.73 -17.24
C LYS A 159 -5.82 -10.01 -17.92
N ILE A 160 -4.52 -10.27 -17.89
CA ILE A 160 -3.89 -11.49 -18.44
C ILE A 160 -4.16 -12.71 -17.54
N PHE A 161 -4.13 -12.55 -16.22
CA PHE A 161 -4.27 -13.65 -15.25
C PHE A 161 -5.74 -13.97 -14.91
N LYS A 162 -6.69 -13.09 -15.28
CA LYS A 162 -8.14 -13.37 -15.24
C LYS A 162 -8.56 -14.46 -16.24
N GLN A 163 -7.62 -15.03 -17.01
CA GLN A 163 -7.81 -16.28 -17.76
C GLN A 163 -7.53 -17.54 -16.93
N SER A 164 -7.21 -17.41 -15.65
CA SER A 164 -7.35 -18.51 -14.69
C SER A 164 -8.76 -18.42 -14.12
N PRO A 165 -9.75 -19.21 -14.58
CA PRO A 165 -10.84 -19.54 -13.69
C PRO A 165 -10.17 -20.14 -12.46
N ILE A 166 -10.37 -19.53 -11.29
CA ILE A 166 -10.25 -20.28 -10.05
C ILE A 166 -11.19 -21.46 -10.29
N LYS A 167 -10.64 -22.64 -10.63
CA LYS A 167 -11.40 -23.89 -10.53
C LYS A 167 -11.87 -23.86 -9.10
N LYS A 168 -13.15 -23.54 -8.88
CA LYS A 168 -13.80 -23.82 -7.61
C LYS A 168 -13.56 -25.29 -7.42
N ALA A 169 -12.68 -25.64 -6.48
CA ALA A 169 -12.53 -27.03 -6.08
C ALA A 169 -13.94 -27.48 -5.72
N LYS A 170 -14.42 -28.51 -6.43
CA LYS A 170 -15.71 -29.10 -6.15
C LYS A 170 -15.62 -29.59 -4.70
N PRO A 171 -16.62 -29.34 -3.84
CA PRO A 171 -16.57 -29.75 -2.43
C PRO A 171 -16.36 -31.26 -2.23
N SER A 172 -16.54 -32.05 -3.30
CA SER A 172 -16.24 -33.48 -3.39
C SER A 172 -14.74 -33.79 -3.34
N ASP A 173 -13.90 -33.00 -4.02
CA ASP A 173 -12.46 -33.26 -4.14
C ASP A 173 -11.72 -32.88 -2.85
N LEU A 174 -12.28 -31.93 -2.10
CA LEU A 174 -11.76 -31.51 -0.78
C LEU A 174 -11.91 -32.61 0.27
N LYS A 175 -12.95 -33.46 0.17
CA LYS A 175 -13.14 -34.62 1.05
C LYS A 175 -12.13 -35.72 0.78
N LEU A 176 -11.78 -35.96 -0.49
CA LEU A 176 -10.77 -36.96 -0.88
C LEU A 176 -9.36 -36.54 -0.45
N ILE A 177 -9.01 -35.27 -0.59
CA ILE A 177 -7.71 -34.74 -0.14
C ILE A 177 -7.62 -34.72 1.39
N LEU A 178 -8.72 -34.46 2.08
CA LEU A 178 -8.78 -34.57 3.55
C LEU A 178 -8.67 -36.02 4.02
N GLU A 179 -9.34 -36.98 3.38
CA GLU A 179 -9.19 -38.41 3.65
C GLU A 179 -7.75 -38.91 3.42
N GLU A 180 -7.11 -38.54 2.30
CA GLU A 180 -5.71 -38.92 2.04
C GLU A 180 -4.74 -38.28 3.05
N SER A 181 -4.97 -37.03 3.47
CA SER A 181 -4.13 -36.36 4.47
C SER A 181 -4.28 -36.94 5.89
N MET A 182 -5.45 -37.51 6.21
CA MET A 182 -5.72 -38.15 7.51
C MET A 182 -5.12 -39.56 7.59
N VAL A 183 -5.04 -40.30 6.48
CA VAL A 183 -4.35 -41.61 6.41
C VAL A 183 -2.83 -41.47 6.56
N ALA A 184 -2.25 -40.37 6.06
CA ALA A 184 -0.81 -40.11 6.15
C ALA A 184 -0.31 -39.67 7.55
N SER A 185 -1.22 -39.27 8.46
CA SER A 185 -0.85 -38.70 9.77
C SER A 185 -0.90 -39.70 10.93
N GLY A 186 -1.10 -40.99 10.67
CA GLY A 186 -0.78 -42.08 11.60
C GLY A 186 -1.14 -41.81 13.08
N SER A 187 -2.42 -41.60 13.41
CA SER A 187 -2.89 -41.70 14.79
C SER A 187 -4.29 -42.28 14.82
N SER A 188 -4.37 -43.58 15.04
CA SER A 188 -5.60 -44.39 15.10
C SER A 188 -6.59 -43.94 16.19
N SER A 189 -6.21 -42.99 17.06
CA SER A 189 -6.96 -42.63 18.26
C SER A 189 -7.91 -41.43 18.07
N THR A 190 -7.65 -40.54 17.12
CA THR A 190 -8.47 -39.32 16.89
C THR A 190 -9.72 -39.57 16.04
N VAL A 191 -9.68 -40.57 15.15
CA VAL A 191 -10.84 -40.97 14.32
C VAL A 191 -11.94 -41.60 15.16
N LEU A 192 -11.61 -42.35 16.22
CA LEU A 192 -12.62 -42.96 17.09
C LEU A 192 -13.36 -41.93 17.96
N MET A 193 -12.65 -40.91 18.48
CA MET A 193 -13.26 -39.86 19.30
C MET A 193 -14.25 -38.99 18.52
N LEU A 194 -13.95 -38.65 17.27
CA LEU A 194 -14.88 -37.88 16.43
C LEU A 194 -16.06 -38.74 15.92
N ASN A 195 -15.86 -40.04 15.70
CA ASN A 195 -16.92 -40.95 15.23
C ASN A 195 -17.86 -41.44 16.36
N GLN A 196 -17.47 -41.28 17.63
CA GLN A 196 -18.38 -41.37 18.78
C GLN A 196 -19.11 -40.05 19.00
N CYS A 197 -18.39 -38.91 18.98
CA CYS A 197 -19.00 -37.59 19.19
C CYS A 197 -20.07 -37.24 18.13
N GLY A 198 -19.85 -37.62 16.87
CA GLY A 198 -20.84 -37.47 15.80
C GLY A 198 -22.05 -38.39 15.90
N ARG A 199 -21.89 -39.62 16.44
CA ARG A 199 -23.00 -40.57 16.63
C ARG A 199 -23.95 -40.15 17.77
N ASP A 200 -23.43 -39.51 18.82
CA ASP A 200 -24.25 -39.03 19.93
C ASP A 200 -25.08 -37.79 19.56
N SER A 201 -24.58 -36.96 18.63
CA SER A 201 -25.31 -35.78 18.15
C SER A 201 -26.47 -36.12 17.20
N GLN A 202 -26.36 -37.18 16.39
CA GLN A 202 -27.50 -37.62 15.56
C GLN A 202 -28.59 -38.32 16.38
N LYS A 203 -28.23 -39.13 17.38
CA LYS A 203 -29.23 -39.87 18.18
C LYS A 203 -30.10 -38.98 19.07
N LYS A 204 -29.64 -37.75 19.37
CA LYS A 204 -30.40 -36.74 20.13
C LYS A 204 -31.34 -35.90 19.26
N SER A 205 -31.14 -35.88 17.94
CA SER A 205 -31.93 -35.05 17.03
C SER A 205 -33.15 -35.77 16.43
N ASP A 206 -33.21 -37.11 16.45
CA ASP A 206 -34.32 -37.89 15.88
C ASP A 206 -35.45 -38.23 16.87
N GLY A 207 -35.44 -37.68 18.09
CA GLY A 207 -36.34 -38.09 19.17
C GLY A 207 -37.15 -36.98 19.86
N THR A 208 -37.14 -35.72 19.42
CA THR A 208 -37.76 -34.61 20.19
C THR A 208 -38.41 -33.52 19.33
N ASP A 209 -39.14 -33.90 18.27
CA ASP A 209 -39.80 -32.94 17.36
C ASP A 209 -41.34 -32.95 17.43
N SER A 210 -41.93 -33.25 18.58
CA SER A 210 -43.40 -33.17 18.73
C SER A 210 -43.92 -32.58 20.06
N GLY A 211 -43.14 -31.71 20.73
CA GLY A 211 -43.60 -31.12 22.00
C GLY A 211 -43.06 -29.75 22.43
N LEU A 212 -42.13 -29.13 21.70
CA LEU A 212 -41.38 -27.95 22.20
C LEU A 212 -41.65 -26.64 21.44
N LEU A 213 -42.65 -26.60 20.56
CA LEU A 213 -43.00 -25.41 19.77
C LEU A 213 -43.82 -24.35 20.54
N SER A 214 -44.01 -24.50 21.86
CA SER A 214 -44.78 -23.56 22.69
C SER A 214 -43.98 -22.90 23.83
N SER A 215 -42.69 -23.20 23.99
CA SER A 215 -41.90 -22.73 25.14
C SER A 215 -40.70 -21.83 24.80
N GLU A 216 -40.26 -21.79 23.53
CA GLU A 216 -39.07 -20.99 23.14
C GLU A 216 -39.38 -19.55 22.73
N THR A 217 -40.64 -19.21 22.45
CA THR A 217 -41.06 -17.83 22.13
C THR A 217 -41.02 -16.88 23.33
N SER A 218 -40.94 -17.38 24.56
CA SER A 218 -40.86 -16.57 25.78
C SER A 218 -39.43 -16.29 26.28
N LEU A 219 -38.42 -17.05 25.84
CA LEU A 219 -37.02 -16.89 26.29
C LEU A 219 -36.21 -15.87 25.47
N VAL A 220 -36.51 -15.70 24.18
CA VAL A 220 -35.79 -14.76 23.30
C VAL A 220 -36.14 -13.29 23.58
N ALA A 221 -37.27 -13.03 24.25
CA ALA A 221 -37.65 -11.67 24.67
C ALA A 221 -36.84 -11.15 25.87
N ASN A 222 -36.20 -12.02 26.66
CA ASN A 222 -35.56 -11.64 27.93
C ASN A 222 -34.05 -11.36 27.79
N TYR A 223 -33.40 -11.81 26.71
CA TYR A 223 -31.95 -11.63 26.52
C TYR A 223 -31.56 -10.29 25.87
N ARG A 224 -32.54 -9.50 25.39
CA ARG A 224 -32.31 -8.19 24.75
C ARG A 224 -32.32 -7.01 25.75
N SER A 225 -32.49 -7.29 27.04
CA SER A 225 -32.57 -6.27 28.11
C SER A 225 -31.28 -6.08 28.92
N SER A 226 -30.24 -6.89 28.71
CA SER A 226 -29.14 -7.05 29.69
C SER A 226 -27.74 -6.61 29.24
N SER A 227 -27.59 -5.84 28.16
CA SER A 227 -26.26 -5.33 27.75
C SER A 227 -26.20 -3.81 27.52
N PHE A 228 -27.19 -3.08 28.03
CA PHE A 228 -27.07 -1.65 28.28
C PHE A 228 -26.76 -1.48 29.76
N THR A 229 -25.50 -1.20 30.10
CA THR A 229 -24.97 -0.54 31.32
C THR A 229 -23.53 -1.03 31.54
N PHE A 230 -22.54 -0.16 31.35
CA PHE A 230 -21.68 0.35 32.43
C PHE A 230 -20.42 1.01 31.83
N THR A 231 -20.37 2.32 32.02
CA THR A 231 -19.22 3.20 32.36
C THR A 231 -17.90 3.05 31.62
#